data_AF-A0A1V5AS42-F1
#
_entry.id   AF-A0A1V5AS42-F1
#
_cell.length_a   1.000
_cell.length_b   1.000
_cell.length_c   1.000
_cell.angle_alpha   90.00
_cell.angle_beta   90.00
_cell.angle_gamma   90.00
#
_symmetry.space_group_name_H-M   'P 1'
#
loop_
_entity.id
_entity.type
_entity.pdbx_description
1 polymer ?
#
loop_
_entity_poly.entity_id
_entity_poly.type
_entity_poly.pdbx_seq_one_letter_code
_entity_poly.pdbx_strand_id
1 'polypeptide(L)'
;MGQGEVSVIARVAFIILFVIAAALSGCVENQAPQSNSVQKDDISAISHAANPADNLTVHFVDVGQGDSILVQFAGKNILVDGGESDMGSRVVSYLKSHNVSSLDLVVSTHPHSDHIGGLVAVLKSIPVRQVLDSGEPHISQTFENFLTLIEQKDIPFKVAKRGQVINLDPLLKIEVLNPPKAHFKDDLNDNSVVLRVTYGNVSFLLTGDAEKEAENSLLSSNYGLDSDVLKVGHHGSSSSSTSAFLQVVSPEVSVIEVGKGNDYGHPSSATLKALKNAGSAVYRTDLNGNIVVTTDGTNYFVTVQKGTAAPIVTPTPTALVSISATQFNAPGDDRANLNGEWVRVTNSGLRPIVIASWTLSDDSNQPVYEFPQFTLGSGASVTVFTGKGRDSADKLYMGRSSPIWNNDHDTAILKDVNGRIVSQRS
;
A
#
# COMPACT_ATOMS: atom_id res chain seq x y z
N MET A 1 -47.53 -17.55 -12.12
CA MET A 1 -46.33 -16.74 -12.39
C MET A 1 -46.64 -15.34 -11.94
N GLY A 2 -46.17 -15.01 -10.73
CA GLY A 2 -46.73 -13.94 -9.90
C GLY A 2 -46.09 -12.58 -10.15
N GLN A 3 -46.86 -11.52 -9.92
CA GLN A 3 -46.48 -10.11 -10.06
C GLN A 3 -45.25 -9.66 -9.23
N GLY A 4 -44.62 -10.55 -8.47
CA GLY A 4 -43.38 -10.29 -7.72
C GLY A 4 -42.10 -10.36 -8.56
N GLU A 5 -42.03 -11.24 -9.58
CA GLU A 5 -40.79 -11.42 -10.37
C GLU A 5 -40.53 -10.23 -11.32
N VAL A 6 -41.59 -9.60 -11.82
CA VAL A 6 -41.49 -8.40 -12.68
C VAL A 6 -41.00 -7.16 -11.90
N SER A 7 -41.20 -7.13 -10.58
CA SER A 7 -40.77 -6.02 -9.72
C SER A 7 -39.28 -6.05 -9.36
N VAL A 8 -38.65 -7.23 -9.34
CA VAL A 8 -37.23 -7.36 -8.97
C VAL A 8 -36.33 -7.02 -10.15
N ILE A 9 -36.64 -7.54 -11.34
CA ILE A 9 -35.89 -7.25 -12.57
C ILE A 9 -35.92 -5.75 -12.91
N ALA A 10 -37.05 -5.06 -12.68
CA ALA A 10 -37.16 -3.62 -12.91
C ALA A 10 -36.36 -2.78 -11.89
N ARG A 11 -36.20 -3.25 -10.65
CA ARG A 11 -35.40 -2.58 -9.60
C ARG A 11 -33.91 -2.78 -9.79
N VAL A 12 -33.49 -4.00 -10.15
CA VAL A 12 -32.10 -4.32 -10.50
C VAL A 12 -31.66 -3.57 -11.75
N ALA A 13 -32.53 -3.46 -12.77
CA ALA A 13 -32.25 -2.64 -13.95
C ALA A 13 -32.09 -1.15 -13.60
N PHE A 14 -32.88 -0.60 -12.66
CA PHE A 14 -32.75 0.79 -12.19
C PHE A 14 -31.48 1.04 -11.37
N ILE A 15 -31.10 0.08 -10.52
CA ILE A 15 -29.88 0.14 -9.70
C ILE A 15 -28.63 0.04 -10.59
N ILE A 16 -28.63 -0.87 -11.58
CA ILE A 16 -27.55 -0.98 -12.58
C ILE A 16 -27.48 0.28 -13.46
N LEU A 17 -28.62 0.88 -13.84
CA LEU A 17 -28.65 2.15 -14.57
C LEU A 17 -28.06 3.31 -13.75
N PHE A 18 -28.16 3.27 -12.42
CA PHE A 18 -27.61 4.29 -11.53
C PHE A 18 -26.09 4.19 -11.36
N VAL A 19 -25.52 2.98 -11.38
CA VAL A 19 -24.05 2.80 -11.46
C VAL A 19 -23.49 3.42 -12.74
N ILE A 20 -24.25 3.35 -13.84
CA ILE A 20 -23.89 4.00 -15.11
C ILE A 20 -24.11 5.53 -15.05
N ALA A 21 -25.17 6.01 -14.40
CA ALA A 21 -25.49 7.44 -14.31
C ALA A 21 -24.56 8.23 -13.37
N ALA A 22 -24.06 7.62 -12.29
CA ALA A 22 -23.08 8.22 -11.38
C ALA A 22 -21.70 8.46 -12.03
N ALA A 23 -21.45 7.89 -13.22
CA ALA A 23 -20.22 8.06 -13.99
C ALA A 23 -20.22 9.28 -14.94
N LEU A 24 -21.35 10.00 -15.12
CA LEU A 24 -21.51 10.99 -16.19
C LEU A 24 -21.87 12.42 -15.77
N SER A 25 -21.97 12.75 -14.48
CA SER A 25 -22.31 14.10 -14.03
C SER A 25 -21.21 14.70 -13.15
N GLY A 26 -20.29 15.43 -13.80
CA GLY A 26 -19.20 16.15 -13.14
C GLY A 26 -18.61 17.25 -14.01
N CYS A 27 -19.47 18.10 -14.60
CA CYS A 27 -19.05 19.37 -15.20
C CYS A 27 -19.74 20.50 -14.43
N VAL A 28 -18.99 21.23 -13.61
CA VAL A 28 -19.38 22.58 -13.17
C VAL A 28 -18.16 23.49 -13.29
N GLU A 29 -18.48 24.68 -13.77
CA GLU A 29 -17.67 25.69 -14.41
C GLU A 29 -16.89 26.58 -13.43
N ASN A 30 -15.67 26.92 -13.81
CA ASN A 30 -14.74 27.75 -13.04
C ASN A 30 -15.21 29.22 -12.97
N GLN A 31 -15.23 29.78 -11.76
CA GLN A 31 -15.08 31.23 -11.57
C GLN A 31 -13.85 31.53 -10.73
N ALA A 32 -13.01 32.42 -11.25
CA ALA A 32 -11.76 32.85 -10.63
C ALA A 32 -12.02 33.75 -9.40
N PRO A 33 -11.25 33.62 -8.30
CA PRO A 33 -11.26 34.62 -7.25
C PRO A 33 -10.24 35.73 -7.51
N GLN A 34 -10.71 36.96 -7.28
CA GLN A 34 -9.93 38.19 -7.35
C GLN A 34 -8.85 38.29 -6.27
N SER A 35 -7.76 38.98 -6.63
CA SER A 35 -6.65 39.35 -5.77
C SER A 35 -7.08 40.22 -4.59
N ASN A 36 -6.67 39.87 -3.38
CA ASN A 36 -6.52 40.83 -2.29
C ASN A 36 -5.20 40.62 -1.55
N SER A 37 -4.60 41.75 -1.24
CA SER A 37 -3.24 41.99 -0.76
C SER A 37 -2.90 41.32 0.57
N VAL A 38 -1.72 40.71 0.63
CA VAL A 38 -1.08 40.16 1.83
C VAL A 38 -0.64 41.30 2.76
N GLN A 39 -1.18 41.32 3.98
CA GLN A 39 -0.53 42.00 5.11
C GLN A 39 0.39 41.00 5.82
N LYS A 40 1.65 41.41 5.95
CA LYS A 40 2.70 40.78 6.76
C LYS A 40 2.33 40.84 8.25
N ASP A 41 2.84 39.84 8.97
CA ASP A 41 3.03 39.76 10.44
C ASP A 41 2.14 38.71 11.12
N ASP A 42 2.61 37.45 11.13
CA ASP A 42 3.05 36.75 12.35
C ASP A 42 3.46 35.31 11.98
N ILE A 43 4.74 35.16 11.65
CA ILE A 43 5.41 33.88 11.46
C ILE A 43 5.81 33.37 12.84
N SER A 44 4.83 32.89 13.62
CA SER A 44 5.11 31.88 14.64
C SER A 44 4.93 30.53 13.96
N ALA A 45 6.02 30.02 13.40
CA ALA A 45 6.14 28.66 12.93
C ALA A 45 5.86 27.70 14.10
N ILE A 46 4.60 27.31 14.27
CA ILE A 46 4.25 26.13 15.04
C ILE A 46 4.65 24.96 14.14
N SER A 47 5.88 24.50 14.30
CA SER A 47 6.29 23.17 13.93
C SER A 47 5.31 22.20 14.58
N HIS A 48 4.28 21.77 13.84
CA HIS A 48 3.56 20.54 14.16
C HIS A 48 4.51 19.39 13.85
N ALA A 49 5.48 19.19 14.74
CA ALA A 49 6.06 17.88 14.95
C ALA A 49 4.87 16.97 15.30
N ALA A 50 4.77 15.84 14.61
CA ALA A 50 3.73 14.84 14.82
C ALA A 50 3.57 14.56 16.32
N ASN A 51 2.34 14.60 16.82
CA ASN A 51 2.07 14.11 18.16
C ASN A 51 2.04 12.57 18.05
N PRO A 52 3.04 11.81 18.54
CA PRO A 52 3.20 10.38 18.26
C PRO A 52 2.32 9.51 19.20
N ALA A 53 1.04 9.86 19.36
CA ALA A 53 0.17 9.22 20.34
C ALA A 53 -0.76 8.14 19.77
N ASP A 54 -1.09 8.17 18.48
CA ASP A 54 -2.03 7.23 17.88
C ASP A 54 -1.29 6.16 17.06
N ASN A 55 -1.46 4.90 17.49
CA ASN A 55 -1.03 3.76 16.70
C ASN A 55 -2.04 3.51 15.57
N LEU A 56 -1.53 3.10 14.40
CA LEU A 56 -2.34 2.44 13.38
C LEU A 56 -2.45 0.96 13.73
N THR A 57 -3.66 0.43 13.85
CA THR A 57 -3.91 -1.00 14.00
C THR A 57 -4.66 -1.54 12.78
N VAL A 58 -4.17 -2.63 12.21
CA VAL A 58 -4.78 -3.36 11.10
C VAL A 58 -5.09 -4.78 11.57
N HIS A 59 -6.36 -5.09 11.69
CA HIS A 59 -6.89 -6.34 12.21
C HIS A 59 -7.41 -7.19 11.05
N PHE A 60 -6.79 -8.33 10.81
CA PHE A 60 -7.26 -9.37 9.89
C PHE A 60 -8.10 -10.35 10.70
N VAL A 61 -9.42 -10.29 10.52
CA VAL A 61 -10.39 -10.98 11.37
C VAL A 61 -10.59 -12.40 10.87
N ASP A 62 -10.48 -13.38 11.76
CA ASP A 62 -10.78 -14.78 11.45
C ASP A 62 -12.29 -14.96 11.26
N VAL A 63 -12.73 -14.77 10.01
CA VAL A 63 -14.07 -15.02 9.48
C VAL A 63 -14.17 -16.36 8.76
N GLY A 64 -13.23 -17.28 8.99
CA GLY A 64 -13.16 -18.51 8.19
C GLY A 64 -12.70 -18.22 6.76
N GLN A 65 -13.46 -18.69 5.76
CA GLN A 65 -13.18 -18.37 4.36
C GLN A 65 -13.73 -16.99 4.03
N GLY A 66 -12.91 -16.14 3.43
CA GLY A 66 -13.23 -14.74 3.13
C GLY A 66 -12.30 -13.74 3.82
N ASP A 67 -12.53 -12.47 3.54
CA ASP A 67 -11.75 -11.34 4.06
C ASP A 67 -12.59 -10.46 4.99
N SER A 68 -12.02 -10.01 6.10
CA SER A 68 -12.57 -8.89 6.87
C SER A 68 -11.48 -8.19 7.65
N ILE A 69 -11.19 -6.95 7.25
CA ILE A 69 -10.05 -6.19 7.76
C ILE A 69 -10.55 -4.90 8.41
N LEU A 70 -10.32 -4.75 9.71
CA LEU A 70 -10.56 -3.49 10.43
C LEU A 70 -9.26 -2.68 10.49
N VAL A 71 -9.28 -1.47 9.96
CA VAL A 71 -8.20 -0.47 10.07
C VAL A 71 -8.64 0.62 11.03
N GLN A 72 -7.88 0.85 12.10
CA GLN A 72 -8.15 1.92 13.09
C GLN A 72 -6.94 2.86 13.21
N PHE A 73 -7.22 4.16 13.22
CA PHE A 73 -6.20 5.20 13.40
C PHE A 73 -6.83 6.48 13.91
N ALA A 74 -6.31 7.07 14.99
CA ALA A 74 -6.78 8.36 15.53
C ALA A 74 -8.33 8.45 15.69
N GLY A 75 -8.94 7.36 16.15
CA GLY A 75 -10.40 7.24 16.32
C GLY A 75 -11.21 7.03 15.02
N LYS A 76 -10.56 7.00 13.85
CA LYS A 76 -11.16 6.62 12.57
C LYS A 76 -11.23 5.11 12.43
N ASN A 77 -12.30 4.61 11.82
CA ASN A 77 -12.53 3.19 11.61
C ASN A 77 -12.91 2.90 10.16
N ILE A 78 -12.15 2.02 9.51
CA ILE A 78 -12.41 1.53 8.16
C ILE A 78 -12.60 0.02 8.25
N LEU A 79 -13.64 -0.50 7.61
CA LEU A 79 -13.81 -1.92 7.40
C LEU A 79 -13.61 -2.23 5.92
N VAL A 80 -12.66 -3.09 5.59
CA VAL A 80 -12.47 -3.64 4.24
C VAL A 80 -13.01 -5.06 4.26
N ASP A 81 -14.09 -5.29 3.53
CA ASP A 81 -14.82 -6.56 3.47
C ASP A 81 -15.36 -7.08 4.83
N GLY A 82 -16.26 -8.05 4.76
CA GLY A 82 -17.07 -8.53 5.88
C GLY A 82 -17.17 -10.05 5.99
N GLY A 83 -16.42 -10.82 5.21
CA GLY A 83 -16.53 -12.27 5.15
C GLY A 83 -17.85 -12.74 4.57
N GLU A 84 -18.09 -14.05 4.69
CA GLU A 84 -19.36 -14.67 4.30
C GLU A 84 -20.58 -14.17 5.11
N SER A 85 -21.77 -14.39 4.55
CA SER A 85 -23.03 -13.92 5.14
C SER A 85 -23.30 -14.44 6.55
N ASP A 86 -22.90 -15.66 6.88
CA ASP A 86 -23.03 -16.27 8.21
C ASP A 86 -22.02 -15.70 9.23
N MET A 87 -20.96 -15.07 8.75
CA MET A 87 -19.92 -14.44 9.59
C MET A 87 -20.26 -13.00 9.99
N GLY A 88 -21.28 -12.37 9.41
CA GLY A 88 -21.62 -10.98 9.70
C GLY A 88 -21.86 -10.67 11.19
N SER A 89 -22.44 -11.62 11.94
CA SER A 89 -22.63 -11.46 13.40
C SER A 89 -21.30 -11.45 14.18
N ARG A 90 -20.31 -12.20 13.71
CA ARG A 90 -18.95 -12.25 14.25
C ARG A 90 -18.22 -10.95 13.97
N VAL A 91 -18.29 -10.44 12.74
CA VAL A 91 -17.70 -9.14 12.37
C VAL A 91 -18.28 -8.02 13.21
N VAL A 92 -19.61 -7.94 13.34
CA VAL A 92 -20.27 -6.95 14.21
C VAL A 92 -19.82 -7.06 15.67
N SER A 93 -19.69 -8.29 16.18
CA SER A 93 -19.24 -8.50 17.56
C SER A 93 -17.78 -8.09 17.76
N TYR A 94 -16.92 -8.38 16.79
CA TYR A 94 -15.51 -7.98 16.79
C TYR A 94 -15.36 -6.46 16.73
N LEU A 95 -16.08 -5.78 15.84
CA LEU A 95 -16.08 -4.32 15.75
C LEU A 95 -16.50 -3.69 17.08
N LYS A 96 -17.58 -4.17 17.70
CA LYS A 96 -18.05 -3.67 19.00
C LYS A 96 -17.02 -3.92 20.12
N SER A 97 -16.35 -5.07 20.13
CA SER A 97 -15.31 -5.36 21.14
C SER A 97 -14.06 -4.49 20.98
N HIS A 98 -13.87 -3.88 19.80
CA HIS A 98 -12.78 -2.93 19.50
C HIS A 98 -13.26 -1.48 19.49
N ASN A 99 -14.33 -1.20 20.24
CA ASN A 99 -14.90 0.15 20.46
C ASN A 99 -15.32 0.87 19.17
N VAL A 100 -15.64 0.13 18.10
CA VAL A 100 -16.18 0.72 16.87
C VAL A 100 -17.66 1.04 17.05
N SER A 101 -17.95 2.31 17.36
CA SER A 101 -19.33 2.82 17.42
C SER A 101 -19.87 3.26 16.05
N SER A 102 -18.99 3.53 15.09
CA SER A 102 -19.31 3.91 13.72
C SER A 102 -18.14 3.63 12.79
N LEU A 103 -18.42 3.36 11.52
CA LEU A 103 -17.41 3.23 10.47
C LEU A 103 -17.38 4.50 9.61
N ASP A 104 -16.20 5.11 9.50
CA ASP A 104 -15.98 6.24 8.60
C ASP A 104 -16.03 5.79 7.14
N LEU A 105 -15.60 4.56 6.89
CA LEU A 105 -15.60 3.97 5.57
C LEU A 105 -15.81 2.46 5.65
N VAL A 106 -16.69 1.93 4.80
CA VAL A 106 -16.71 0.52 4.42
C VAL A 106 -16.19 0.42 3.00
N VAL A 107 -15.23 -0.48 2.77
CA VAL A 107 -14.72 -0.81 1.44
C VAL A 107 -15.20 -2.21 1.08
N SER A 108 -15.87 -2.33 -0.05
CA SER A 108 -16.23 -3.59 -0.70
C SER A 108 -15.24 -3.80 -1.84
N THR A 109 -14.37 -4.80 -1.72
CA THR A 109 -13.31 -5.00 -2.71
C THR A 109 -13.87 -5.50 -4.02
N HIS A 110 -14.76 -6.49 -4.00
CA HIS A 110 -15.45 -7.04 -5.16
C HIS A 110 -16.70 -7.83 -4.69
N PRO A 111 -17.62 -8.22 -5.59
CA PRO A 111 -18.98 -8.58 -5.18
C PRO A 111 -19.17 -10.04 -4.71
N HIS A 112 -18.10 -10.81 -4.52
CA HIS A 112 -18.20 -12.20 -4.04
C HIS A 112 -18.66 -12.28 -2.57
N SER A 113 -19.35 -13.37 -2.25
CA SER A 113 -20.09 -13.50 -0.99
C SER A 113 -19.17 -13.52 0.23
N ASP A 114 -18.00 -14.12 0.11
CA ASP A 114 -16.95 -14.17 1.13
C ASP A 114 -16.23 -12.83 1.36
N HIS A 115 -16.66 -11.78 0.65
CA HIS A 115 -16.24 -10.40 0.87
C HIS A 115 -17.40 -9.52 1.34
N ILE A 116 -18.51 -9.49 0.60
CA ILE A 116 -19.61 -8.57 0.90
C ILE A 116 -20.69 -9.17 1.82
N GLY A 117 -20.67 -10.48 2.04
CA GLY A 117 -21.75 -11.22 2.69
C GLY A 117 -22.04 -10.70 4.09
N GLY A 118 -21.03 -10.63 4.94
CA GLY A 118 -21.17 -10.13 6.31
C GLY A 118 -21.40 -8.62 6.39
N LEU A 119 -21.10 -7.85 5.33
CA LEU A 119 -21.35 -6.41 5.30
C LEU A 119 -22.84 -6.08 5.45
N VAL A 120 -23.74 -6.95 4.99
CA VAL A 120 -25.20 -6.77 5.19
C VAL A 120 -25.54 -6.70 6.69
N ALA A 121 -24.92 -7.54 7.53
CA ALA A 121 -25.13 -7.50 8.98
C ALA A 121 -24.48 -6.26 9.60
N VAL A 122 -23.31 -5.85 9.10
CA VAL A 122 -22.60 -4.64 9.53
C VAL A 122 -23.44 -3.39 9.29
N LEU A 123 -23.91 -3.18 8.06
CA LEU A 123 -24.73 -2.02 7.69
C LEU A 123 -26.04 -1.94 8.50
N LYS A 124 -26.62 -3.07 8.90
CA LYS A 124 -27.79 -3.11 9.80
C LYS A 124 -27.45 -2.65 11.22
N SER A 125 -26.24 -2.96 11.69
CA SER A 125 -25.88 -2.93 13.12
C SER A 125 -24.99 -1.75 13.54
N ILE A 126 -24.19 -1.22 12.62
CA ILE A 126 -23.18 -0.20 12.88
C ILE A 126 -23.42 0.97 11.90
N PRO A 127 -23.52 2.22 12.39
CA PRO A 127 -23.59 3.40 11.52
C PRO A 127 -22.38 3.48 10.58
N VAL A 128 -22.63 3.70 9.29
CA VAL A 128 -21.59 3.82 8.25
C VAL A 128 -21.73 5.16 7.56
N ARG A 129 -20.62 5.91 7.46
CA ARG A 129 -20.62 7.25 6.84
C ARG A 129 -20.48 7.21 5.33
N GLN A 130 -19.80 6.21 4.78
CA GLN A 130 -19.60 6.04 3.34
C GLN A 130 -19.29 4.58 3.01
N VAL A 131 -19.75 4.13 1.84
CA VAL A 131 -19.29 2.90 1.18
C VAL A 131 -18.45 3.27 -0.04
N LEU A 132 -17.29 2.64 -0.18
CA LEU A 132 -16.49 2.62 -1.40
C LEU A 132 -16.52 1.19 -1.97
N ASP A 133 -16.83 1.05 -3.24
CA ASP A 133 -17.01 -0.24 -3.91
C ASP A 133 -16.23 -0.27 -5.22
N SER A 134 -15.86 -1.45 -5.73
CA SER A 134 -15.20 -1.56 -7.04
C SER A 134 -16.05 -1.04 -8.19
N GLY A 135 -17.38 -0.99 -8.03
CA GLY A 135 -18.32 -0.63 -9.09
C GLY A 135 -18.65 -1.81 -10.01
N GLU A 136 -18.25 -3.03 -9.65
CA GLU A 136 -18.58 -4.24 -10.39
C GLU A 136 -20.01 -4.69 -10.11
N PRO A 137 -20.90 -4.72 -11.12
CA PRO A 137 -22.24 -5.23 -10.94
C PRO A 137 -22.23 -6.76 -10.77
N HIS A 138 -23.09 -7.27 -9.91
CA HIS A 138 -23.30 -8.70 -9.74
C HIS A 138 -24.79 -9.01 -9.51
N ILE A 139 -25.24 -10.18 -9.94
CA ILE A 139 -26.67 -10.58 -9.87
C ILE A 139 -26.99 -11.50 -8.69
N SER A 140 -26.08 -11.62 -7.72
CA SER A 140 -26.34 -12.42 -6.52
C SER A 140 -27.30 -11.70 -5.58
N GLN A 141 -28.11 -12.49 -4.87
CA GLN A 141 -29.00 -11.97 -3.84
C GLN A 141 -28.22 -11.21 -2.74
N THR A 142 -26.99 -11.66 -2.44
CA THR A 142 -26.10 -10.99 -1.49
C THR A 142 -25.78 -9.56 -1.94
N PHE A 143 -25.39 -9.37 -3.19
CA PHE A 143 -25.08 -8.06 -3.75
C PHE A 143 -26.32 -7.15 -3.83
N GLU A 144 -27.46 -7.69 -4.25
CA GLU A 144 -28.74 -6.96 -4.25
C GLU A 144 -29.13 -6.48 -2.85
N ASN A 145 -29.00 -7.35 -1.83
CA ASN A 145 -29.29 -7.02 -0.44
C ASN A 145 -28.35 -5.93 0.10
N PHE A 146 -27.07 -5.99 -0.27
CA PHE A 146 -26.07 -5.01 0.10
C PHE A 146 -26.42 -3.62 -0.47
N LEU A 147 -26.66 -3.52 -1.78
CA LEU A 147 -27.02 -2.26 -2.44
C LEU A 147 -28.37 -1.71 -1.93
N THR A 148 -29.37 -2.57 -1.77
CA THR A 148 -30.68 -2.19 -1.22
C THR A 148 -30.56 -1.57 0.16
N LEU A 149 -29.68 -2.11 1.01
CA LEU A 149 -29.50 -1.60 2.36
C LEU A 149 -28.73 -0.28 2.41
N ILE A 150 -27.78 -0.08 1.51
CA ILE A 150 -27.08 1.20 1.31
C ILE A 150 -28.08 2.28 0.92
N GLU A 151 -28.96 1.99 -0.05
CA GLU A 151 -30.02 2.89 -0.49
C GLU A 151 -31.01 3.19 0.65
N GLN A 152 -31.54 2.16 1.32
CA GLN A 152 -32.51 2.31 2.42
C GLN A 152 -32.00 3.14 3.60
N LYS A 153 -30.67 3.18 3.79
CA LYS A 153 -30.02 3.93 4.88
C LYS A 153 -29.44 5.26 4.41
N ASP A 154 -29.65 5.63 3.14
CA ASP A 154 -29.07 6.83 2.52
C ASP A 154 -27.56 6.93 2.73
N ILE A 155 -26.84 5.80 2.67
CA ILE A 155 -25.39 5.79 2.87
C ILE A 155 -24.73 6.25 1.56
N PRO A 156 -23.86 7.27 1.59
CA PRO A 156 -23.10 7.69 0.42
C PRO A 156 -22.32 6.52 -0.20
N PHE A 157 -22.59 6.24 -1.47
CA PHE A 157 -21.91 5.21 -2.25
C PHE A 157 -20.94 5.84 -3.26
N LYS A 158 -19.71 5.35 -3.30
CA LYS A 158 -18.66 5.81 -4.22
C LYS A 158 -18.03 4.61 -4.92
N VAL A 159 -17.74 4.78 -6.21
CA VAL A 159 -16.94 3.82 -6.98
C VAL A 159 -15.47 4.16 -6.82
N ALA A 160 -14.66 3.16 -6.47
CA ALA A 160 -13.22 3.22 -6.35
C ALA A 160 -12.57 3.56 -7.69
N LYS A 161 -11.61 4.50 -7.68
CA LYS A 161 -10.87 4.88 -8.88
C LYS A 161 -9.38 4.78 -8.61
N ARG A 162 -8.65 4.03 -9.43
CA ARG A 162 -7.17 3.99 -9.38
C ARG A 162 -6.58 5.41 -9.38
N GLY A 163 -5.66 5.65 -8.44
CA GLY A 163 -5.03 6.95 -8.18
C GLY A 163 -5.80 7.85 -7.20
N GLN A 164 -7.01 7.47 -6.77
CA GLN A 164 -7.74 8.20 -5.74
C GLN A 164 -7.04 8.08 -4.39
N VAL A 165 -6.95 9.21 -3.67
CA VAL A 165 -6.53 9.25 -2.27
C VAL A 165 -7.77 9.41 -1.38
N ILE A 166 -7.84 8.61 -0.32
CA ILE A 166 -8.89 8.70 0.70
C ILE A 166 -8.34 9.49 1.88
N ASN A 167 -8.89 10.69 2.10
CA ASN A 167 -8.45 11.58 3.17
C ASN A 167 -9.33 11.41 4.41
N LEU A 168 -8.86 10.63 5.40
CA LEU A 168 -9.52 10.48 6.70
C LEU A 168 -8.76 11.16 7.84
N ASP A 169 -7.43 11.22 7.73
CA ASP A 169 -6.52 11.90 8.65
C ASP A 169 -5.27 12.37 7.88
N PRO A 170 -4.70 13.57 8.16
CA PRO A 170 -3.51 14.06 7.46
C PRO A 170 -2.25 13.21 7.63
N LEU A 171 -2.14 12.38 8.67
CA LEU A 171 -0.99 11.50 8.90
C LEU A 171 -1.14 10.12 8.26
N LEU A 172 -2.36 9.74 7.88
CA LEU A 172 -2.66 8.44 7.29
C LEU A 172 -2.96 8.60 5.80
N LYS A 173 -2.04 8.10 4.96
CA LYS A 173 -2.23 8.09 3.51
C LYS A 173 -2.89 6.79 3.09
N ILE A 174 -4.01 6.88 2.39
CA ILE A 174 -4.72 5.71 1.82
C ILE A 174 -4.92 5.93 0.33
N GLU A 175 -4.33 5.07 -0.48
CA GLU A 175 -4.36 5.15 -1.94
C GLU A 175 -5.12 3.97 -2.54
N VAL A 176 -6.02 4.25 -3.47
CA VAL A 176 -6.71 3.25 -4.28
C VAL A 176 -5.83 2.95 -5.50
N LEU A 177 -5.29 1.73 -5.59
CA LEU A 177 -4.42 1.31 -6.69
C LEU A 177 -5.17 0.52 -7.77
N ASN A 178 -6.30 -0.08 -7.43
CA ASN A 178 -7.16 -0.86 -8.32
C ASN A 178 -8.64 -0.63 -7.95
N PRO A 179 -9.63 -0.75 -8.85
CA PRO A 179 -9.60 -1.25 -10.24
C PRO A 179 -8.94 -0.31 -11.27
N PRO A 180 -8.47 -0.82 -12.44
CA PRO A 180 -8.08 0.04 -13.56
C PRO A 180 -9.29 0.77 -14.15
N LYS A 181 -9.07 1.83 -14.95
CA LYS A 181 -10.17 2.54 -15.61
C LYS A 181 -11.02 1.64 -16.54
N ALA A 182 -10.36 0.72 -17.25
CA ALA A 182 -11.01 -0.28 -18.06
C ALA A 182 -10.97 -1.59 -17.28
N HIS A 183 -12.10 -1.94 -16.68
CA HIS A 183 -12.23 -3.11 -15.82
C HIS A 183 -12.01 -4.40 -16.61
N PHE A 184 -11.50 -5.42 -15.92
CA PHE A 184 -11.35 -6.76 -16.46
C PHE A 184 -12.73 -7.39 -16.65
N LYS A 185 -12.91 -8.16 -17.72
CA LYS A 185 -14.22 -8.72 -18.09
C LYS A 185 -14.38 -10.19 -17.71
N ASP A 186 -13.27 -10.90 -17.58
CA ASP A 186 -13.27 -12.35 -17.47
C ASP A 186 -13.32 -12.81 -16.01
N ASP A 187 -12.72 -12.03 -15.10
CA ASP A 187 -12.74 -12.30 -13.66
C ASP A 187 -13.04 -11.02 -12.87
N LEU A 188 -13.99 -11.10 -11.94
CA LEU A 188 -14.36 -10.02 -11.04
C LEU A 188 -13.30 -9.80 -9.96
N ASN A 189 -12.55 -10.84 -9.61
CA ASN A 189 -11.46 -10.79 -8.65
C ASN A 189 -10.40 -9.76 -9.04
N ASP A 190 -10.06 -9.67 -10.33
CA ASP A 190 -9.08 -8.72 -10.84
C ASP A 190 -9.54 -7.25 -10.78
N ASN A 191 -10.83 -7.01 -10.55
CA ASN A 191 -11.38 -5.69 -10.29
C ASN A 191 -11.46 -5.36 -8.78
N SER A 192 -10.89 -6.22 -7.92
CA SER A 192 -10.79 -5.96 -6.47
C SER A 192 -10.24 -4.58 -6.19
N VAL A 193 -10.86 -3.85 -5.27
CA VAL A 193 -10.28 -2.61 -4.73
C VAL A 193 -8.98 -2.94 -4.01
N VAL A 194 -7.84 -2.52 -4.57
CA VAL A 194 -6.52 -2.66 -3.94
C VAL A 194 -6.19 -1.36 -3.23
N LEU A 195 -5.92 -1.43 -1.93
CA LEU A 195 -5.56 -0.27 -1.11
C LEU A 195 -4.11 -0.33 -0.68
N ARG A 196 -3.41 0.80 -0.77
CA ARG A 196 -2.13 1.01 -0.07
C ARG A 196 -2.35 1.97 1.09
N VAL A 197 -2.13 1.49 2.31
CA VAL A 197 -2.24 2.27 3.55
C VAL A 197 -0.84 2.58 4.04
N THR A 198 -0.52 3.84 4.33
CA THR A 198 0.81 4.26 4.79
C THR A 198 0.68 5.19 5.98
N TYR A 199 1.40 4.86 7.06
CA TYR A 199 1.58 5.73 8.23
C TYR A 199 3.08 5.79 8.55
N GLY A 200 3.65 7.01 8.47
CA GLY A 200 5.09 7.21 8.55
C GLY A 200 5.85 6.37 7.52
N ASN A 201 6.72 5.48 7.99
CA ASN A 201 7.55 4.58 7.20
C ASN A 201 6.93 3.18 7.02
N VAL A 202 5.78 2.89 7.63
CA VAL A 202 5.15 1.57 7.57
C VAL A 202 3.97 1.58 6.60
N SER A 203 3.88 0.55 5.78
CA SER A 203 2.92 0.43 4.70
C SER A 203 2.29 -0.95 4.56
N PHE A 204 1.03 -0.95 4.16
CA PHE A 204 0.20 -2.13 3.97
C PHE A 204 -0.33 -2.13 2.54
N LEU A 205 -0.32 -3.29 1.89
CA LEU A 205 -1.01 -3.53 0.62
C LEU A 205 -2.16 -4.51 0.86
N LEU A 206 -3.39 -4.02 0.74
CA LEU A 206 -4.62 -4.80 0.91
C LEU A 206 -5.17 -5.13 -0.47
N THR A 207 -5.03 -6.37 -0.93
CA THR A 207 -5.26 -6.71 -2.34
C THR A 207 -6.66 -7.24 -2.67
N GLY A 208 -7.48 -7.54 -1.65
CA GLY A 208 -8.67 -8.37 -1.83
C GLY A 208 -8.29 -9.65 -2.58
N ASP A 209 -9.01 -9.94 -3.66
CA ASP A 209 -8.79 -11.14 -4.48
C ASP A 209 -8.08 -10.88 -5.80
N ALA A 210 -7.42 -9.72 -5.95
CA ALA A 210 -6.64 -9.41 -7.15
C ALA A 210 -5.72 -10.59 -7.55
N GLU A 211 -5.87 -11.05 -8.78
CA GLU A 211 -5.10 -12.15 -9.35
C GLU A 211 -3.99 -11.62 -10.28
N LYS A 212 -3.38 -12.53 -11.04
CA LYS A 212 -2.23 -12.25 -11.89
C LYS A 212 -2.47 -11.10 -12.89
N GLU A 213 -3.66 -10.95 -13.45
CA GLU A 213 -4.00 -9.91 -14.42
C GLU A 213 -4.02 -8.54 -13.75
N ALA A 214 -4.63 -8.42 -12.58
CA ALA A 214 -4.57 -7.23 -11.74
C ALA A 214 -3.14 -6.94 -11.28
N GLU A 215 -2.39 -7.95 -10.83
CA GLU A 215 -0.98 -7.81 -10.45
C GLU A 215 -0.13 -7.26 -11.60
N ASN A 216 -0.27 -7.79 -12.81
CA ASN A 216 0.45 -7.32 -13.99
C ASN A 216 0.07 -5.87 -14.33
N SER A 217 -1.20 -5.50 -14.16
CA SER A 217 -1.69 -4.12 -14.34
C SER A 217 -1.10 -3.16 -13.31
N LEU A 218 -0.92 -3.61 -12.06
CA LEU A 218 -0.25 -2.86 -11.00
C LEU A 218 1.25 -2.73 -11.27
N LEU A 219 1.92 -3.82 -11.66
CA LEU A 219 3.35 -3.83 -12.01
C LEU A 219 3.68 -2.92 -13.21
N SER A 220 2.75 -2.81 -14.15
CA SER A 220 2.89 -1.93 -15.32
C SER A 220 2.50 -0.48 -15.03
N SER A 221 2.09 -0.17 -13.80
CA SER A 221 1.74 1.17 -13.37
C SER A 221 2.94 1.90 -12.77
N ASN A 222 2.83 3.22 -12.61
CA ASN A 222 3.85 4.05 -11.94
C ASN A 222 3.60 4.19 -10.42
N TYR A 223 2.72 3.37 -9.85
CA TYR A 223 2.44 3.41 -8.41
C TYR A 223 3.51 2.64 -7.63
N GLY A 224 3.94 3.18 -6.49
CA GLY A 224 4.81 2.45 -5.57
C GLY A 224 4.05 1.29 -4.93
N LEU A 225 4.50 0.06 -5.15
CA LEU A 225 3.88 -1.15 -4.59
C LEU A 225 4.62 -1.71 -3.38
N ASP A 226 5.86 -1.28 -3.15
CA ASP A 226 6.66 -1.67 -1.98
C ASP A 226 5.86 -1.41 -0.69
N SER A 227 5.67 -2.49 0.07
CA SER A 227 4.82 -2.51 1.28
C SER A 227 5.32 -3.54 2.28
N ASP A 228 5.44 -3.14 3.55
CA ASP A 228 5.94 -3.99 4.64
C ASP A 228 5.01 -5.18 4.91
N VAL A 229 3.69 -4.94 4.85
CA VAL A 229 2.66 -5.92 5.13
C VAL A 229 1.77 -6.13 3.90
N LEU A 230 1.65 -7.37 3.46
CA LEU A 230 0.78 -7.77 2.35
C LEU A 230 -0.41 -8.59 2.89
N LYS A 231 -1.64 -8.15 2.63
CA LYS A 231 -2.77 -9.08 2.55
C LYS A 231 -2.60 -9.88 1.27
N VAL A 232 -2.42 -11.20 1.40
CA VAL A 232 -2.21 -12.08 0.25
C VAL A 232 -3.51 -12.17 -0.54
N GLY A 233 -3.39 -12.00 -1.87
CA GLY A 233 -4.51 -12.02 -2.79
C GLY A 233 -5.22 -13.37 -2.82
N HIS A 234 -6.55 -13.34 -2.92
CA HIS A 234 -7.40 -14.50 -3.19
C HIS A 234 -7.13 -15.67 -2.25
N HIS A 235 -7.04 -15.34 -0.96
CA HIS A 235 -6.82 -16.29 0.13
C HIS A 235 -5.57 -17.19 -0.03
N GLY A 236 -4.62 -16.77 -0.86
CA GLY A 236 -3.43 -17.56 -1.21
C GLY A 236 -3.65 -18.60 -2.30
N SER A 237 -4.63 -18.39 -3.19
CA SER A 237 -4.77 -19.11 -4.46
C SER A 237 -3.47 -19.12 -5.27
N SER A 238 -3.30 -20.12 -6.13
CA SER A 238 -2.19 -20.17 -7.08
C SER A 238 -2.32 -19.19 -8.26
N SER A 239 -3.49 -18.56 -8.43
CA SER A 239 -3.74 -17.52 -9.44
C SER A 239 -3.18 -16.14 -9.06
N SER A 240 -2.86 -15.93 -7.78
CA SER A 240 -2.33 -14.69 -7.23
C SER A 240 -0.91 -14.86 -6.70
N SER A 241 -0.35 -13.77 -6.18
CA SER A 241 0.97 -13.66 -5.56
C SER A 241 2.10 -14.15 -6.46
N THR A 242 2.10 -13.67 -7.72
CA THR A 242 3.15 -14.03 -8.67
C THR A 242 4.52 -13.60 -8.17
N SER A 243 5.58 -14.31 -8.58
CA SER A 243 6.94 -14.00 -8.13
C SER A 243 7.39 -12.59 -8.53
N ALA A 244 6.96 -12.09 -9.69
CA ALA A 244 7.24 -10.72 -10.14
C ALA A 244 6.54 -9.69 -9.24
N PHE A 245 5.29 -9.94 -8.87
CA PHE A 245 4.55 -9.08 -7.96
C PHE A 245 5.18 -9.03 -6.57
N LEU A 246 5.45 -10.19 -5.97
CA LEU A 246 6.08 -10.29 -4.64
C LEU A 246 7.49 -9.69 -4.60
N GLN A 247 8.21 -9.67 -5.72
CA GLN A 247 9.52 -9.03 -5.81
C GLN A 247 9.43 -7.50 -5.71
N VAL A 248 8.37 -6.89 -6.26
CA VAL A 248 8.18 -5.43 -6.24
C VAL A 248 7.44 -4.96 -5.00
N VAL A 249 6.51 -5.76 -4.46
CA VAL A 249 5.84 -5.45 -3.18
C VAL A 249 6.78 -5.63 -2.00
N SER A 250 7.75 -6.53 -2.12
CA SER A 250 8.78 -6.78 -1.12
C SER A 250 8.30 -7.01 0.34
N PRO A 251 7.21 -7.77 0.61
CA PRO A 251 6.63 -7.81 1.95
C PRO A 251 7.51 -8.52 2.97
N GLU A 252 7.63 -7.94 4.16
CA GLU A 252 8.22 -8.56 5.35
C GLU A 252 7.23 -9.50 6.04
N VAL A 253 5.96 -9.11 6.05
CA VAL A 253 4.84 -9.89 6.59
C VAL A 253 3.80 -10.11 5.51
N SER A 254 3.30 -11.34 5.42
CA SER A 254 2.17 -11.68 4.55
C SER A 254 1.08 -12.36 5.35
N VAL A 255 -0.11 -11.78 5.33
CA VAL A 255 -1.29 -12.30 6.02
C VAL A 255 -2.23 -12.93 5.00
N ILE A 256 -2.57 -14.21 5.22
CA ILE A 256 -3.53 -14.95 4.42
C ILE A 256 -4.81 -15.11 5.25
N GLU A 257 -5.88 -14.42 4.86
CA GLU A 257 -7.20 -14.70 5.42
C GLU A 257 -7.80 -15.87 4.65
N VAL A 258 -7.98 -17.00 5.34
CA VAL A 258 -8.39 -18.28 4.74
C VAL A 258 -9.06 -19.16 5.77
N GLY A 259 -10.04 -19.96 5.32
CA GLY A 259 -10.78 -20.88 6.18
C GLY A 259 -10.06 -22.20 6.42
N LYS A 260 -10.14 -22.73 7.64
CA LYS A 260 -9.60 -24.07 7.95
C LYS A 260 -10.35 -25.13 7.15
N GLY A 261 -9.63 -25.91 6.35
CA GLY A 261 -10.22 -27.01 5.58
C GLY A 261 -11.21 -26.55 4.51
N ASN A 262 -11.01 -25.35 3.95
CA ASN A 262 -11.79 -24.85 2.82
C ASN A 262 -11.69 -25.79 1.61
N ASP A 263 -12.75 -25.84 0.81
CA ASP A 263 -12.86 -26.75 -0.34
C ASP A 263 -12.03 -26.31 -1.56
N TYR A 264 -11.53 -25.08 -1.56
CA TYR A 264 -10.70 -24.51 -2.64
C TYR A 264 -9.26 -25.05 -2.63
N GLY A 265 -8.82 -25.64 -1.53
CA GLY A 265 -7.43 -26.06 -1.35
C GLY A 265 -6.48 -24.89 -1.09
N HIS A 266 -7.01 -23.75 -0.63
CA HIS A 266 -6.24 -22.57 -0.29
C HIS A 266 -5.67 -22.65 1.14
N PRO A 267 -4.52 -22.00 1.42
CA PRO A 267 -3.61 -21.42 0.45
C PRO A 267 -2.86 -22.53 -0.31
N SER A 268 -2.55 -22.27 -1.58
CA SER A 268 -1.84 -23.22 -2.43
C SER A 268 -0.38 -23.39 -1.97
N SER A 269 0.19 -24.59 -2.19
CA SER A 269 1.59 -24.85 -1.89
C SER A 269 2.55 -23.99 -2.72
N ALA A 270 2.15 -23.63 -3.95
CA ALA A 270 2.90 -22.74 -4.83
C ALA A 270 2.99 -21.33 -4.24
N THR A 271 1.88 -20.78 -3.75
CA THR A 271 1.80 -19.45 -3.15
C THR A 271 2.60 -19.37 -1.86
N LEU A 272 2.47 -20.37 -0.98
CA LEU A 272 3.28 -20.45 0.24
C LEU A 272 4.79 -20.49 -0.07
N LYS A 273 5.20 -21.23 -1.12
CA LYS A 273 6.59 -21.27 -1.57
C LYS A 273 7.05 -19.93 -2.14
N ALA A 274 6.21 -19.24 -2.90
CA ALA A 274 6.51 -17.92 -3.47
C ALA A 274 6.72 -16.87 -2.37
N LEU A 275 5.83 -16.82 -1.37
CA LEU A 275 5.95 -15.93 -0.20
C LEU A 275 7.22 -16.23 0.62
N LYS A 276 7.52 -17.51 0.84
CA LYS A 276 8.76 -17.92 1.52
C LYS A 276 10.01 -17.51 0.74
N ASN A 277 10.00 -17.67 -0.58
CA ASN A 277 11.11 -17.28 -1.45
C ASN A 277 11.28 -15.75 -1.51
N ALA A 278 10.21 -14.99 -1.37
CA ALA A 278 10.29 -13.55 -1.18
C ALA A 278 10.96 -13.21 0.16
N GLY A 279 10.97 -14.10 1.15
CA GLY A 279 11.50 -13.84 2.48
C GLY A 279 10.46 -13.25 3.44
N SER A 280 9.17 -13.45 3.14
CA SER A 280 8.06 -12.97 3.95
C SER A 280 7.72 -13.94 5.08
N ALA A 281 7.45 -13.40 6.27
CA ALA A 281 6.84 -14.12 7.38
C ALA A 281 5.34 -14.30 7.13
N VAL A 282 4.91 -15.55 6.98
CA VAL A 282 3.51 -15.87 6.62
C VAL A 282 2.68 -16.14 7.87
N TYR A 283 1.56 -15.43 7.99
CA TYR A 283 0.51 -15.65 8.99
C TYR A 283 -0.79 -16.05 8.30
N ARG A 284 -1.58 -16.92 8.93
CA ARG A 284 -2.84 -17.41 8.36
C ARG A 284 -3.95 -17.41 9.39
N THR A 285 -5.13 -16.90 9.06
CA THR A 285 -6.24 -16.85 10.04
C THR A 285 -6.72 -18.23 10.49
N ASP A 286 -6.66 -19.25 9.64
CA ASP A 286 -7.01 -20.63 10.01
C ASP A 286 -6.08 -21.25 11.07
N LEU A 287 -4.81 -20.81 11.13
CA LEU A 287 -3.83 -21.26 12.11
C LEU A 287 -3.70 -20.32 13.30
N ASN A 288 -3.77 -19.01 13.04
CA ASN A 288 -3.43 -17.95 13.97
C ASN A 288 -4.65 -17.24 14.56
N GLY A 289 -5.86 -17.54 14.11
CA GLY A 289 -7.08 -16.80 14.46
C GLY A 289 -6.97 -15.35 13.97
N ASN A 290 -7.53 -14.40 14.73
CA ASN A 290 -7.36 -12.98 14.40
C ASN A 290 -5.87 -12.60 14.45
N ILE A 291 -5.41 -11.86 13.45
CA ILE A 291 -4.04 -11.34 13.35
C ILE A 291 -4.12 -9.82 13.40
N VAL A 292 -3.33 -9.18 14.25
CA VAL A 292 -3.33 -7.71 14.38
C VAL A 292 -1.92 -7.20 14.20
N VAL A 293 -1.74 -6.29 13.25
CA VAL A 293 -0.50 -5.53 13.07
C VAL A 293 -0.71 -4.14 13.65
N THR A 294 0.14 -3.76 14.60
CA THR A 294 0.12 -2.44 15.24
C THR A 294 1.40 -1.70 14.90
N THR A 295 1.30 -0.42 14.51
CA THR A 295 2.45 0.42 14.17
C THR A 295 2.34 1.83 14.76
N ASP A 296 3.48 2.37 15.20
CA ASP A 296 3.65 3.77 15.61
C ASP A 296 4.07 4.69 14.44
N GLY A 297 4.12 4.13 13.22
CA GLY A 297 4.56 4.81 12.00
C GLY A 297 6.07 4.69 11.76
N THR A 298 6.84 4.12 12.68
CA THR A 298 8.27 3.82 12.52
C THR A 298 8.52 2.32 12.70
N ASN A 299 7.94 1.73 13.73
CA ASN A 299 8.02 0.33 14.09
C ASN A 299 6.64 -0.32 14.03
N TYR A 300 6.58 -1.61 13.68
CA TYR A 300 5.36 -2.40 13.79
C TYR A 300 5.59 -3.71 14.53
N PHE A 301 4.53 -4.34 15.01
CA PHE A 301 4.57 -5.70 15.56
C PHE A 301 3.29 -6.45 15.22
N VAL A 302 3.38 -7.78 15.18
CA VAL A 302 2.26 -8.67 14.87
C VAL A 302 1.84 -9.43 16.12
N THR A 303 0.55 -9.45 16.40
CA THR A 303 -0.06 -10.31 17.44
C THR A 303 -1.06 -11.26 16.80
N VAL A 304 -1.20 -12.44 17.40
CA VAL A 304 -2.09 -13.50 16.90
C VAL A 304 -2.97 -14.00 18.04
N GLN A 305 -4.20 -14.39 17.71
CA GLN A 305 -5.14 -14.96 18.68
C GLN A 305 -4.74 -16.39 19.09
N LYS A 306 -4.16 -17.17 18.16
CA LYS A 306 -3.83 -18.59 18.32
C LYS A 306 -2.38 -18.84 17.87
N GLY A 307 -1.73 -19.79 18.55
CA GLY A 307 -0.33 -20.11 18.30
C GLY A 307 0.64 -19.09 18.90
N THR A 308 1.94 -19.34 18.72
CA THR A 308 2.99 -18.39 19.11
C THR A 308 3.11 -17.29 18.06
N ALA A 309 3.00 -16.03 18.48
CA ALA A 309 3.36 -14.89 17.65
C ALA A 309 4.80 -15.07 17.14
N ALA A 310 5.05 -14.77 15.87
CA ALA A 310 6.42 -14.65 15.41
C ALA A 310 7.06 -13.43 16.12
N PRO A 311 8.40 -13.39 16.24
CA PRO A 311 9.08 -12.32 16.96
C PRO A 311 8.66 -10.95 16.42
N ILE A 312 8.67 -9.94 17.30
CA ILE A 312 8.48 -8.53 16.93
C ILE A 312 9.40 -8.24 15.75
N VAL A 313 8.82 -8.07 14.56
CA VAL A 313 9.56 -7.60 13.39
C VAL A 313 9.76 -6.12 13.62
N THR A 314 10.87 -5.75 14.25
CA THR A 314 11.23 -4.34 14.34
C THR A 314 11.63 -3.95 12.92
N PRO A 315 10.87 -3.07 12.23
CA PRO A 315 11.38 -2.46 11.02
C PRO A 315 12.68 -1.83 11.45
N THR A 316 13.77 -2.18 10.80
CA THR A 316 14.98 -1.39 10.99
C THR A 316 14.71 -0.11 10.20
N PRO A 317 14.39 1.03 10.83
CA PRO A 317 14.16 2.27 10.13
C PRO A 317 15.55 2.87 9.88
N THR A 318 16.31 2.18 9.05
CA THR A 318 17.52 2.70 8.45
C THR A 318 17.26 2.61 6.98
N ALA A 319 17.47 3.71 6.25
CA ALA A 319 17.45 3.65 4.81
C ALA A 319 18.28 2.44 4.37
N LEU A 320 17.62 1.41 3.83
CA LEU A 320 18.29 0.16 3.50
C LEU A 320 19.43 0.43 2.52
N VAL A 321 19.28 1.45 1.70
CA VAL A 321 20.33 2.06 0.90
C VAL A 321 20.88 3.29 1.61
N SER A 322 22.18 3.32 1.87
CA SER A 322 22.83 4.46 2.52
C SER A 322 24.19 4.78 1.91
N ILE A 323 24.69 6.00 2.17
CA ILE A 323 26.08 6.35 1.90
C ILE A 323 26.97 5.74 2.99
N SER A 324 27.56 4.59 2.69
CA SER A 324 28.31 3.78 3.66
C SER A 324 29.78 4.19 3.82
N ALA A 325 30.32 4.93 2.86
CA ALA A 325 31.64 5.56 2.95
C ALA A 325 31.79 6.69 1.92
N THR A 326 32.66 7.63 2.23
CA THR A 326 33.05 8.75 1.36
C THR A 326 34.57 8.86 1.38
N GLN A 327 35.14 9.34 0.28
CA GLN A 327 36.49 9.86 0.21
C GLN A 327 36.42 11.12 -0.64
N PHE A 328 36.49 12.28 0.00
CA PHE A 328 36.39 13.56 -0.69
C PHE A 328 37.76 14.13 -1.07
N ASN A 329 38.81 13.72 -0.35
CA ASN A 329 40.18 14.21 -0.56
C ASN A 329 41.06 13.13 -1.20
N ALA A 330 41.38 13.29 -2.49
CA ALA A 330 42.24 12.36 -3.17
C ALA A 330 43.72 12.57 -2.74
N PRO A 331 44.52 11.51 -2.59
CA PRO A 331 45.95 11.70 -2.36
C PRO A 331 46.61 12.43 -3.54
N GLY A 332 47.24 13.58 -3.27
CA GLY A 332 47.98 14.36 -4.26
C GLY A 332 47.20 15.55 -4.82
N ASP A 333 47.35 15.82 -6.12
CA ASP A 333 46.54 16.82 -6.83
C ASP A 333 45.24 16.17 -7.32
N ASP A 334 44.11 16.61 -6.78
CA ASP A 334 42.78 16.06 -7.11
C ASP A 334 42.47 16.15 -8.60
N ARG A 335 42.97 17.19 -9.29
CA ARG A 335 42.79 17.32 -10.75
C ARG A 335 43.54 16.25 -11.52
N ALA A 336 44.61 15.70 -10.96
CA ALA A 336 45.37 14.59 -11.50
C ALA A 336 44.84 13.22 -11.05
N ASN A 337 44.02 13.16 -9.98
CA ASN A 337 43.53 11.93 -9.36
C ASN A 337 42.02 11.97 -9.05
N LEU A 338 41.20 12.27 -10.05
CA LEU A 338 39.74 12.37 -9.89
C LEU A 338 39.08 11.09 -9.37
N ASN A 339 39.64 9.91 -9.64
CA ASN A 339 39.10 8.65 -9.07
C ASN A 339 39.59 8.39 -7.64
N GLY A 340 40.42 9.28 -7.07
CA GLY A 340 40.72 9.29 -5.65
C GLY A 340 39.56 9.83 -4.82
N GLU A 341 38.60 10.52 -5.45
CA GLU A 341 37.36 10.94 -4.81
C GLU A 341 36.20 10.02 -5.19
N TRP A 342 35.42 9.60 -4.20
CA TRP A 342 34.31 8.67 -4.41
C TRP A 342 33.29 8.67 -3.27
N VAL A 343 32.09 8.20 -3.62
CA VAL A 343 30.99 7.92 -2.69
C VAL A 343 30.60 6.46 -2.82
N ARG A 344 30.52 5.74 -1.70
CA ARG A 344 30.06 4.35 -1.66
C ARG A 344 28.64 4.30 -1.14
N VAL A 345 27.79 3.66 -1.93
CA VAL A 345 26.39 3.39 -1.58
C VAL A 345 26.24 1.90 -1.29
N THR A 346 25.66 1.57 -0.15
CA THR A 346 25.44 0.18 0.30
C THR A 346 23.97 -0.08 0.51
N ASN A 347 23.51 -1.23 0.03
CA ASN A 347 22.22 -1.78 0.38
C ASN A 347 22.41 -2.75 1.55
N SER A 348 22.16 -2.30 2.76
CA SER A 348 22.08 -3.10 3.98
C SER A 348 20.76 -3.85 4.13
N GLY A 349 19.82 -3.66 3.19
CA GLY A 349 18.59 -4.41 3.10
C GLY A 349 18.82 -5.86 2.72
N LEU A 350 17.82 -6.69 3.05
CA LEU A 350 17.84 -8.12 2.80
C LEU A 350 17.59 -8.49 1.33
N ARG A 351 17.23 -7.53 0.47
CA ARG A 351 16.85 -7.75 -0.94
C ARG A 351 17.52 -6.76 -1.88
N PRO A 352 17.80 -7.15 -3.15
CA PRO A 352 18.25 -6.20 -4.17
C PRO A 352 17.24 -5.07 -4.40
N ILE A 353 17.73 -3.87 -4.71
CA ILE A 353 16.91 -2.69 -4.99
C ILE A 353 17.34 -2.01 -6.29
N VAL A 354 16.37 -1.61 -7.11
CA VAL A 354 16.63 -0.80 -8.30
C VAL A 354 16.77 0.66 -7.89
N ILE A 355 17.94 1.24 -8.13
CA ILE A 355 18.25 2.64 -7.79
C ILE A 355 18.41 3.50 -9.05
N ALA A 356 17.78 3.11 -10.16
CA ALA A 356 17.78 3.89 -11.37
C ALA A 356 17.15 5.28 -11.13
N SER A 357 17.78 6.32 -11.70
CA SER A 357 17.38 7.72 -11.55
C SER A 357 17.40 8.27 -10.13
N TRP A 358 18.00 7.54 -9.18
CA TRP A 358 18.43 8.13 -7.92
C TRP A 358 19.57 9.13 -8.19
N THR A 359 19.78 10.08 -7.29
CA THR A 359 20.81 11.11 -7.47
C THR A 359 21.76 11.20 -6.30
N LEU A 360 23.03 11.45 -6.59
CA LEU A 360 23.97 12.03 -5.63
C LEU A 360 24.00 13.54 -5.86
N SER A 361 23.95 14.30 -4.78
CA SER A 361 24.14 15.76 -4.75
C SER A 361 25.26 16.13 -3.79
N ASP A 362 25.87 17.29 -4.00
CA ASP A 362 26.73 17.96 -3.03
C ASP A 362 25.88 18.82 -2.06
N ASP A 363 26.55 19.61 -1.23
CA ASP A 363 25.95 20.53 -0.25
C ASP A 363 25.12 21.67 -0.87
N SER A 364 25.31 21.96 -2.16
CA SER A 364 24.46 22.85 -2.94
C SER A 364 23.09 22.24 -3.28
N ASN A 365 22.92 20.96 -2.95
CA ASN A 365 21.71 20.16 -3.15
C ASN A 365 21.35 19.94 -4.64
N GLN A 366 22.27 20.28 -5.55
CA GLN A 366 22.15 20.04 -6.99
C GLN A 366 22.66 18.65 -7.35
N PRO A 367 21.98 17.90 -8.24
CA PRO A 367 22.40 16.56 -8.62
C PRO A 367 23.73 16.62 -9.39
N VAL A 368 24.74 15.94 -8.87
CA VAL A 368 26.07 15.80 -9.48
C VAL A 368 26.22 14.49 -10.24
N TYR A 369 25.39 13.49 -9.91
CA TYR A 369 25.32 12.20 -10.58
C TYR A 369 23.89 11.64 -10.52
N GLU A 370 23.44 11.03 -11.62
CA GLU A 370 22.21 10.24 -11.68
C GLU A 370 22.57 8.78 -11.96
N PHE A 371 22.05 7.87 -11.16
CA PHE A 371 22.30 6.44 -11.33
C PHE A 371 21.65 5.94 -12.62
N PRO A 372 22.39 5.19 -13.48
CA PRO A 372 21.82 4.54 -14.64
C PRO A 372 20.89 3.40 -14.22
N GLN A 373 20.38 2.63 -15.18
CA GLN A 373 19.70 1.37 -14.87
C GLN A 373 20.64 0.46 -14.06
N PHE A 374 20.40 0.38 -12.75
CA PHE A 374 21.29 -0.26 -11.80
C PHE A 374 20.50 -0.92 -10.66
N THR A 375 20.79 -2.18 -10.41
CA THR A 375 20.22 -2.96 -9.31
C THR A 375 21.31 -3.21 -8.28
N LEU A 376 21.16 -2.60 -7.10
CA LEU A 376 22.08 -2.79 -5.98
C LEU A 376 21.64 -4.01 -5.17
N GLY A 377 22.41 -5.09 -5.25
CA GLY A 377 22.13 -6.35 -4.56
C GLY A 377 22.01 -6.23 -3.04
N SER A 378 21.34 -7.19 -2.41
CA SER A 378 21.29 -7.34 -0.94
C SER A 378 22.70 -7.46 -0.35
N GLY A 379 23.00 -6.67 0.68
CA GLY A 379 24.34 -6.59 1.28
C GLY A 379 25.43 -6.03 0.35
N ALA A 380 25.11 -5.66 -0.89
CA ALA A 380 26.06 -5.22 -1.88
C ALA A 380 26.36 -3.73 -1.75
N SER A 381 27.50 -3.32 -2.31
CA SER A 381 27.89 -1.92 -2.38
C SER A 381 28.34 -1.57 -3.78
N VAL A 382 28.04 -0.35 -4.21
CA VAL A 382 28.56 0.26 -5.42
C VAL A 382 29.32 1.53 -5.06
N THR A 383 30.50 1.71 -5.66
CA THR A 383 31.33 2.91 -5.46
C THR A 383 31.23 3.78 -6.70
N VAL A 384 30.80 5.02 -6.53
CA VAL A 384 30.71 6.03 -7.59
C VAL A 384 31.94 6.92 -7.51
N PHE A 385 32.79 6.85 -8.53
CA PHE A 385 34.02 7.63 -8.66
C PHE A 385 33.79 8.91 -9.47
N THR A 386 34.41 10.02 -9.07
CA THR A 386 34.24 11.33 -9.75
C THR A 386 34.74 11.31 -11.20
N GLY A 387 35.89 10.67 -11.45
CA GLY A 387 36.54 10.68 -12.76
C GLY A 387 35.93 9.71 -13.80
N LYS A 388 36.77 9.27 -14.73
CA LYS A 388 36.39 8.38 -15.84
C LYS A 388 36.79 6.93 -15.55
N GLY A 389 36.01 6.00 -16.09
CA GLY A 389 36.30 4.56 -16.03
C GLY A 389 35.26 3.78 -16.81
N ARG A 390 35.21 2.47 -16.56
CA ARG A 390 34.21 1.56 -17.15
C ARG A 390 33.35 1.00 -16.03
N ASP A 391 32.05 1.23 -16.12
CA ASP A 391 31.07 0.75 -15.14
C ASP A 391 31.09 -0.78 -15.02
N SER A 392 30.88 -1.26 -13.79
CA SER A 392 30.75 -2.66 -13.38
C SER A 392 29.67 -2.82 -12.30
N ALA A 393 29.48 -4.04 -11.81
CA ALA A 393 28.49 -4.33 -10.76
C ALA A 393 28.78 -3.64 -9.41
N ASP A 394 30.01 -3.17 -9.18
CA ASP A 394 30.49 -2.61 -7.92
C ASP A 394 31.17 -1.22 -8.08
N LYS A 395 31.31 -0.72 -9.32
CA LYS A 395 31.95 0.56 -9.63
C LYS A 395 31.18 1.30 -10.71
N LEU A 396 30.93 2.58 -10.47
CA LEU A 396 30.34 3.52 -11.42
C LEU A 396 31.21 4.76 -11.54
N TYR A 397 31.15 5.43 -12.68
CA TYR A 397 31.99 6.61 -12.95
C TYR A 397 31.15 7.78 -13.42
N MET A 398 31.31 8.95 -12.79
CA MET A 398 30.57 10.16 -13.16
C MET A 398 31.07 10.77 -14.47
N GLY A 399 32.29 10.43 -14.90
CA GLY A 399 32.88 10.87 -16.16
C GLY A 399 33.37 12.32 -16.14
N ARG A 400 33.55 12.92 -14.96
CA ARG A 400 33.95 14.33 -14.82
C ARG A 400 35.41 14.55 -15.22
N SER A 401 35.72 15.81 -15.51
CA SER A 401 37.07 16.32 -15.80
C SER A 401 37.58 17.30 -14.74
N SER A 402 36.83 17.47 -13.66
CA SER A 402 37.16 18.33 -12.52
C SER A 402 36.64 17.68 -11.23
N PRO A 403 37.27 17.96 -10.08
CA PRO A 403 36.75 17.58 -8.77
C PRO A 403 35.32 18.05 -8.58
N ILE A 404 34.52 17.26 -7.88
CA ILE A 404 33.19 17.67 -7.39
C ILE A 404 33.27 17.93 -5.88
N TRP A 405 34.05 17.11 -5.19
CA TRP A 405 34.13 17.09 -3.75
C TRP A 405 35.19 18.13 -3.30
N ASN A 406 34.82 19.03 -2.39
CA ASN A 406 35.73 19.93 -1.69
C ASN A 406 36.34 19.26 -0.44
N ASN A 407 37.65 19.35 -0.31
CA ASN A 407 38.42 18.55 0.65
C ASN A 407 38.15 18.80 2.14
N ASP A 408 37.46 19.90 2.49
CA ASP A 408 37.44 20.39 3.87
C ASP A 408 36.04 20.36 4.52
N HIS A 409 34.92 20.31 3.76
CA HIS A 409 33.56 20.41 4.33
C HIS A 409 32.40 19.79 3.51
N ASP A 410 32.64 18.78 2.67
CA ASP A 410 31.57 18.22 1.84
C ASP A 410 30.48 17.48 2.61
N THR A 411 29.32 17.39 1.99
CA THR A 411 28.29 16.42 2.34
C THR A 411 27.74 15.81 1.06
N ALA A 412 27.89 14.49 0.92
CA ALA A 412 27.22 13.74 -0.13
C ALA A 412 25.78 13.46 0.31
N ILE A 413 24.81 13.78 -0.55
CA ILE A 413 23.38 13.57 -0.32
C ILE A 413 22.86 12.59 -1.37
N LEU A 414 22.35 11.45 -0.95
CA LEU A 414 21.67 10.46 -1.78
C LEU A 414 20.17 10.70 -1.75
N LYS A 415 19.53 10.82 -2.92
CA LYS A 415 18.09 10.97 -3.06
C LYS A 415 17.47 9.89 -3.93
N ASP A 416 16.25 9.49 -3.60
CA ASP A 416 15.46 8.57 -4.41
C ASP A 416 14.92 9.24 -5.69
N VAL A 417 14.26 8.46 -6.54
CA VAL A 417 13.62 8.92 -7.78
C VAL A 417 12.57 10.02 -7.57
N ASN A 418 12.03 10.16 -6.36
CA ASN A 418 11.06 11.19 -5.99
C ASN A 418 11.72 12.44 -5.38
N GLY A 419 13.06 12.47 -5.34
CA GLY A 419 13.83 13.57 -4.74
C GLY A 419 13.88 13.57 -3.22
N ARG A 420 13.44 12.50 -2.55
CA ARG A 420 13.53 12.38 -1.08
C ARG A 420 14.95 12.03 -0.68
N ILE A 421 15.47 12.68 0.35
CA ILE A 421 16.79 12.35 0.90
C ILE A 421 16.72 10.97 1.56
N VAL A 422 17.49 10.04 1.02
CA VAL A 422 17.62 8.66 1.52
C VAL A 422 18.77 8.57 2.52
N SER A 423 19.88 9.25 2.24
CA SER A 423 21.06 9.24 3.11
C SER A 423 21.91 10.49 2.88
N GLN A 424 22.62 10.94 3.89
CA GLN A 424 23.60 12.02 3.80
C GLN A 424 24.84 11.67 4.62
N ARG A 425 26.02 12.07 4.15
CA ARG A 425 27.28 11.84 4.85
C ARG A 425 28.29 12.94 4.56
N SER A 426 28.83 13.50 5.63
CA SER A 426 29.91 14.49 5.62
C SER A 426 31.26 13.83 5.89
#